data_AF-A0A528LR78-F1
#
_entry.id   AF-A0A528LR78-F1
#
_cell.length_a   1.000
_cell.length_b   1.000
_cell.length_c   1.000
_cell.angle_alpha   90.00
_cell.angle_beta   90.00
_cell.angle_gamma   90.00
#
_symmetry.space_group_name_H-M   'P 1'
#
loop_
_entity.id
_entity.type
_entity.pdbx_description
1 polymer ?
#
loop_
_entity_poly.entity_id
_entity_poly.type
_entity_poly.pdbx_seq_one_letter_code
_entity_poly.pdbx_strand_id
1 'polypeptide(L)'
;MNLWHGQFGEDGGVQTLAALLGLRGTLRDPHVASLTMNKYAMSSFVSSLLPNEIVKVPKTKIIKSQNMIDEMQIAKSQQGQIVVKPNSLGSSLFTECFHDPALSEADIDSALLQEFIPGRNILVVA
;
A
#
# COMPACT_ATOMS: atom_id res chain seq x y z
N MET A 1 -11.37 -22.35 6.74
CA MET A 1 -10.74 -21.17 7.40
C MET A 1 -9.59 -20.71 6.51
N ASN A 2 -9.47 -19.42 6.19
CA ASN A 2 -8.31 -18.92 5.43
C ASN A 2 -7.17 -18.59 6.40
N LEU A 3 -6.00 -19.21 6.20
CA LEU A 3 -4.78 -18.97 6.98
C LEU A 3 -3.60 -18.61 6.06
N TRP A 4 -3.87 -18.36 4.79
CA TRP A 4 -2.85 -17.96 3.82
C TRP A 4 -2.68 -16.45 3.90
N HIS A 5 -1.45 -16.02 4.16
CA HIS A 5 -1.08 -14.62 4.31
C HIS A 5 -0.31 -14.12 3.08
N GLY A 6 -0.28 -12.80 2.91
CA GLY A 6 0.47 -12.17 1.84
C GLY A 6 -0.21 -12.34 0.49
N GLN A 7 0.58 -12.15 -0.58
CA GLN A 7 0.08 -11.94 -1.94
C GLN A 7 -1.02 -12.93 -2.32
N PHE A 8 -0.72 -14.23 -2.43
CA PHE A 8 -1.71 -15.22 -2.88
C PHE A 8 -2.86 -15.52 -1.90
N GLY A 9 -2.71 -15.11 -0.63
CA GLY A 9 -3.71 -15.35 0.42
C GLY A 9 -4.68 -14.19 0.61
N GLU A 10 -4.31 -12.98 0.20
CA GLU A 10 -4.99 -11.73 0.55
C GLU A 10 -5.21 -10.79 -0.65
N ASP A 11 -4.66 -11.09 -1.83
CA ASP A 11 -4.78 -10.24 -3.04
C ASP A 11 -6.12 -10.37 -3.80
N GLY A 12 -7.00 -11.28 -3.39
CA GLY A 12 -8.28 -11.54 -4.03
C GLY A 12 -8.28 -12.69 -5.03
N GLY A 13 -7.14 -13.27 -5.39
CA GLY A 13 -7.06 -14.39 -6.34
C GLY A 13 -7.77 -15.64 -5.82
N VAL A 14 -7.34 -16.15 -4.67
CA VAL A 14 -7.96 -17.34 -4.05
C VAL A 14 -9.41 -17.09 -3.63
N GLN A 15 -9.74 -15.85 -3.23
CA GLN A 15 -11.10 -15.42 -2.91
C GLN A 15 -12.01 -15.48 -4.15
N THR A 16 -11.53 -14.98 -5.28
CA THR A 16 -12.26 -15.03 -6.56
C THR A 16 -12.50 -16.47 -6.98
N LEU A 17 -11.47 -17.32 -6.91
CA LEU A 17 -11.61 -18.73 -7.26
C LEU A 17 -12.64 -19.43 -6.36
N ALA A 18 -12.59 -19.19 -5.05
CA ALA A 18 -13.56 -19.74 -4.12
C ALA A 18 -15.00 -19.26 -4.41
N ALA A 19 -15.18 -17.98 -4.71
CA ALA A 19 -16.48 -17.42 -5.08
C ALA A 19 -17.05 -18.05 -6.36
N LEU A 20 -16.21 -18.23 -7.39
CA LEU A 20 -16.61 -18.88 -8.65
C LEU A 20 -16.99 -20.35 -8.45
N LEU A 21 -16.32 -21.04 -7.54
CA LEU A 21 -16.61 -22.44 -7.18
C LEU A 21 -17.77 -22.59 -6.18
N GLY A 22 -18.41 -21.48 -5.76
CA GLY A 22 -19.48 -21.49 -4.78
C GLY A 22 -19.04 -21.96 -3.38
N LEU A 23 -17.74 -21.89 -3.08
CA LEU A 23 -17.21 -22.30 -1.79
C LEU A 23 -17.59 -21.29 -0.72
N ARG A 24 -18.12 -21.81 0.39
CA ARG A 24 -18.44 -21.02 1.59
C ARG A 24 -17.30 -21.11 2.60
N GLY A 25 -17.00 -20.01 3.28
CA GLY A 25 -15.97 -19.99 4.30
C GLY A 25 -15.70 -18.58 4.82
N THR A 26 -14.56 -18.44 5.49
CA THR A 26 -14.08 -17.16 6.05
C THR A 26 -13.20 -16.39 5.06
N LEU A 27 -13.33 -16.67 3.76
CA LEU A 27 -12.64 -15.92 2.72
C LEU A 27 -13.32 -14.57 2.59
N ARG A 28 -12.51 -13.51 2.53
CA ARG A 28 -13.01 -12.14 2.34
C ARG A 28 -13.65 -12.02 0.96
N ASP A 29 -14.54 -11.04 0.81
CA ASP A 29 -15.02 -10.64 -0.52
C ASP A 29 -13.82 -10.37 -1.46
N PRO A 30 -13.84 -10.87 -2.71
CA PRO A 30 -12.71 -10.72 -3.63
C PRO A 30 -12.34 -9.26 -3.92
N HIS A 31 -13.33 -8.38 -4.08
CA HIS A 31 -13.08 -6.97 -4.34
C HIS A 31 -12.48 -6.27 -3.12
N VAL A 32 -12.99 -6.59 -1.92
CA VAL A 32 -12.43 -6.06 -0.68
C VAL A 32 -10.99 -6.56 -0.48
N ALA A 33 -10.71 -7.84 -0.76
CA ALA A 33 -9.36 -8.40 -0.68
C ALA A 33 -8.38 -7.66 -1.64
N SER A 34 -8.73 -7.58 -2.93
CA SER A 34 -7.88 -6.89 -3.91
C SER A 34 -7.69 -5.41 -3.60
N LEU A 35 -8.73 -4.70 -3.16
CA LEU A 35 -8.62 -3.29 -2.79
C LEU A 35 -7.73 -3.09 -1.57
N THR A 36 -7.92 -3.88 -0.51
CA THR A 36 -7.17 -3.73 0.74
C THR A 36 -5.71 -4.17 0.64
N MET A 37 -5.38 -5.04 -0.32
CA MET A 37 -3.99 -5.40 -0.61
C MET A 37 -3.27 -4.35 -1.48
N ASN A 38 -4.00 -3.54 -2.25
CA ASN A 38 -3.45 -2.46 -3.07
C ASN A 38 -3.46 -1.13 -2.33
N LYS A 39 -2.34 -0.78 -1.68
CA LYS A 39 -2.24 0.42 -0.83
C LYS A 39 -2.54 1.72 -1.55
N TYR A 40 -2.15 1.85 -2.83
CA TYR A 40 -2.47 3.04 -3.61
C TYR A 40 -3.96 3.13 -3.91
N ALA A 41 -4.58 2.05 -4.38
CA ALA A 41 -6.00 2.02 -4.68
C ALA A 41 -6.83 2.27 -3.41
N MET A 42 -6.46 1.65 -2.29
CA MET A 42 -7.09 1.88 -0.99
C MET A 42 -6.96 3.34 -0.54
N SER A 43 -5.76 3.92 -0.62
CA SER A 43 -5.51 5.32 -0.24
C SER A 43 -6.34 6.27 -1.12
N SER A 44 -6.35 6.06 -2.44
CA SER A 44 -7.13 6.84 -3.39
C SER A 44 -8.64 6.74 -3.13
N PHE A 45 -9.12 5.52 -2.88
CA PHE A 45 -10.52 5.26 -2.57
C PHE A 45 -10.95 6.02 -1.31
N VAL A 46 -10.20 5.89 -0.20
CA VAL A 46 -10.51 6.57 1.07
C VAL A 46 -10.47 8.09 0.90
N SER A 47 -9.42 8.63 0.26
CA SER A 47 -9.29 10.07 0.01
C SER A 47 -10.38 10.65 -0.88
N SER A 48 -10.98 9.84 -1.78
CA SER A 48 -12.09 10.28 -2.63
C SER A 48 -13.44 10.25 -1.93
N LEU A 49 -13.59 9.38 -0.93
CA LEU A 49 -14.85 9.17 -0.22
C LEU A 49 -14.98 10.04 1.03
N LEU A 50 -13.88 10.27 1.74
CA LEU A 50 -13.85 10.94 3.03
C LEU A 50 -12.99 12.21 2.96
N PRO A 51 -13.46 13.32 3.53
CA PRO A 51 -12.69 14.56 3.57
C PRO A 51 -11.52 14.46 4.56
N ASN A 52 -10.47 15.24 4.33
CA ASN A 52 -9.22 15.17 5.09
C ASN A 52 -9.38 15.52 6.59
N GLU A 53 -10.44 16.23 6.96
CA GLU A 53 -10.79 16.54 8.35
C GLU A 53 -11.26 15.30 9.13
N ILE A 54 -11.75 14.27 8.42
CA ILE A 54 -12.23 13.02 9.01
C ILE A 54 -11.14 11.95 8.96
N VAL A 55 -10.49 11.78 7.79
CA VAL A 55 -9.42 10.78 7.62
C VAL A 55 -8.22 11.41 6.92
N LYS A 56 -7.08 11.40 7.61
CA LYS A 56 -5.81 11.81 7.02
C LYS A 56 -5.15 10.62 6.32
N VAL A 57 -5.06 10.68 5.00
CA VAL A 57 -4.36 9.69 4.16
C VAL A 57 -3.02 10.29 3.71
N PRO A 58 -1.89 9.57 3.83
CA PRO A 58 -0.60 10.08 3.38
C PRO A 58 -0.62 10.32 1.87
N LYS A 59 -0.11 11.48 1.43
CA LYS A 59 0.16 11.74 0.02
C LYS A 59 1.02 10.61 -0.54
N THR A 60 0.50 9.92 -1.55
CA THR A 60 1.09 8.71 -2.11
C THR A 60 1.34 8.87 -3.60
N LYS A 61 2.52 8.45 -4.07
CA LYS A 61 2.88 8.37 -5.49
C LYS A 61 3.31 6.93 -5.82
N ILE A 62 2.84 6.41 -6.95
CA ILE A 62 3.34 5.13 -7.50
C ILE A 62 4.57 5.42 -8.34
N ILE A 63 5.66 4.72 -8.07
CA ILE A 63 6.86 4.67 -8.89
C ILE A 63 6.87 3.36 -9.67
N LYS A 64 7.02 3.45 -10.99
CA LYS A 64 7.15 2.29 -11.88
C LYS A 64 8.62 2.13 -12.31
N SER A 65 9.11 0.89 -12.45
CA SER A 65 10.52 0.61 -12.83
C SER A 65 11.00 1.42 -14.05
N GLN A 66 10.12 1.58 -15.05
CA GLN A 66 10.41 2.32 -16.28
C GLN A 66 10.73 3.81 -16.09
N ASN A 67 10.28 4.44 -14.99
CA ASN A 67 10.45 5.86 -14.70
C ASN A 67 11.15 6.11 -13.35
N MET A 68 11.82 5.09 -12.80
CA MET A 68 12.27 5.10 -11.42
C MET A 68 13.22 6.26 -11.11
N ILE A 69 14.15 6.56 -12.02
CA ILE A 69 15.14 7.64 -11.86
C ILE A 69 14.44 9.01 -11.77
N ASP A 70 13.59 9.35 -12.73
CA ASP A 70 12.90 10.64 -12.80
C ASP A 70 11.95 10.81 -11.61
N GLU A 71 11.22 9.76 -11.25
CA GLU A 71 10.27 9.80 -10.14
C GLU A 71 10.95 9.87 -8.78
N MET A 72 12.10 9.21 -8.62
CA MET A 72 12.96 9.38 -7.45
C MET A 72 13.53 10.79 -7.38
N GLN A 73 13.98 11.40 -8.47
CA GLN A 73 14.43 12.79 -8.45
C GLN A 73 13.33 13.77 -8.01
N ILE A 74 12.10 13.56 -8.49
CA ILE A 74 10.93 14.32 -8.04
C ILE A 74 10.69 14.10 -6.54
N ALA A 75 10.81 12.86 -6.07
CA ALA A 75 10.69 12.56 -4.64
C ALA A 75 11.81 13.20 -3.79
N LYS A 76 13.05 13.23 -4.30
CA LYS A 76 14.19 13.90 -3.68
C LYS A 76 13.95 15.39 -3.49
N SER A 77 13.13 16.00 -4.34
CA SER A 77 12.72 17.40 -4.21
C SER A 77 11.60 17.65 -3.19
N GLN A 78 10.99 16.59 -2.64
CA GLN A 78 9.98 16.75 -1.60
C GLN A 78 10.64 17.09 -0.26
N GLN A 79 10.04 18.02 0.48
CA GLN A 79 10.49 18.37 1.82
C GLN A 79 9.93 17.38 2.85
N GLY A 80 10.80 16.89 3.72
CA GLY A 80 10.43 16.05 4.86
C GLY A 80 10.69 14.55 4.65
N GLN A 81 10.44 13.79 5.70
CA GLN A 81 10.68 12.35 5.73
C GLN A 81 9.70 11.61 4.80
N ILE A 82 10.20 10.62 4.06
CA ILE A 82 9.41 9.78 3.15
C ILE A 82 9.47 8.31 3.56
N VAL A 83 8.44 7.57 3.21
CA VAL A 83 8.37 6.11 3.35
C VAL A 83 8.26 5.51 1.96
N VAL A 84 9.16 4.58 1.64
CA VAL A 84 9.12 3.79 0.41
C VAL A 84 8.73 2.36 0.76
N LYS A 85 7.73 1.81 0.05
CA LYS A 85 7.25 0.45 0.31
C LYS A 85 6.56 -0.17 -0.91
N PRO A 86 6.47 -1.50 -1.03
CA PRO A 86 5.74 -2.13 -2.12
C PRO A 86 4.24 -1.84 -2.03
N ASN A 87 3.60 -1.65 -3.19
CA ASN A 87 2.16 -1.39 -3.24
C ASN A 87 1.34 -2.55 -2.67
N SER A 88 1.75 -3.79 -2.95
CA SER A 88 0.97 -5.01 -2.71
C SER A 88 1.52 -5.94 -1.63
N LEU A 89 2.58 -5.60 -0.90
CA LEU A 89 3.16 -6.47 0.15
C LEU A 89 2.88 -5.97 1.57
N GLY A 90 2.61 -6.89 2.49
CA GLY A 90 2.42 -6.61 3.91
C GLY A 90 3.69 -6.80 4.75
N SER A 91 3.52 -6.79 6.08
CA SER A 91 4.56 -7.16 7.05
C SER A 91 5.84 -6.34 7.02
N SER A 92 5.74 -5.08 6.56
CA SER A 92 6.89 -4.16 6.40
C SER A 92 8.01 -4.70 5.50
N LEU A 93 7.71 -5.69 4.66
CA LEU A 93 8.68 -6.24 3.71
C LEU A 93 9.07 -5.15 2.72
N PHE A 94 10.37 -4.97 2.52
CA PHE A 94 10.96 -3.96 1.63
C PHE A 94 10.45 -2.53 1.90
N THR A 95 10.15 -2.23 3.17
CA THR A 95 9.72 -0.90 3.60
C THR A 95 10.88 -0.15 4.23
N GLU A 96 11.19 1.01 3.68
CA GLU A 96 12.24 1.89 4.18
C GLU A 96 11.71 3.30 4.46
N CYS A 97 12.32 3.96 5.43
CA CYS A 97 11.94 5.31 5.84
C CYS A 97 13.17 6.22 5.74
N PHE A 98 13.11 7.23 4.89
CA PHE A 98 14.23 8.13 4.61
C PHE A 98 13.98 9.51 5.22
N HIS A 99 14.84 9.91 6.16
CA HIS A 99 14.80 11.23 6.77
C HIS A 99 15.21 12.34 5.79
N ASP A 100 16.15 12.03 4.89
CA ASP A 100 16.53 12.86 3.76
C ASP A 100 16.22 12.10 2.46
N PRO A 101 15.17 12.50 1.73
CA PRO A 101 14.80 11.90 0.46
C PRO A 101 15.98 11.83 -0.53
N ALA A 102 16.90 12.82 -0.50
CA ALA A 102 18.05 12.92 -1.42
C ALA A 102 18.96 11.68 -1.40
N LEU A 103 18.99 10.95 -0.29
CA LEU A 103 19.85 9.79 -0.05
C LEU A 103 19.18 8.45 -0.36
N SER A 104 17.93 8.43 -0.86
CA SER A 104 17.25 7.17 -1.21
C SER A 104 17.85 6.52 -2.46
N GLU A 105 18.05 5.20 -2.40
CA GLU A 105 18.52 4.29 -3.48
C GLU A 105 17.57 3.08 -3.66
N ALA A 106 16.26 3.26 -3.47
CA ALA A 106 15.34 2.12 -3.43
C ALA A 106 15.08 1.50 -4.82
N ASP A 107 15.62 0.30 -5.06
CA ASP A 107 15.31 -0.57 -6.20
C ASP A 107 14.09 -1.47 -5.89
N ILE A 108 12.88 -1.07 -6.27
CA ILE A 108 11.68 -1.91 -6.15
C ILE A 108 10.82 -1.78 -7.42
N ASP A 109 10.50 -2.92 -8.04
CA ASP A 109 9.74 -3.01 -9.31
C ASP A 109 8.36 -2.32 -9.32
N SER A 110 7.82 -2.01 -8.13
CA SER A 110 6.66 -1.15 -7.94
C SER A 110 6.66 -0.55 -6.53
N ALA A 111 7.41 0.54 -6.37
CA ALA A 111 7.47 1.25 -5.11
C ALA A 111 6.30 2.24 -4.96
N LEU A 112 5.75 2.34 -3.76
CA LEU A 112 4.99 3.50 -3.33
C LEU A 112 5.90 4.41 -2.55
N LEU A 113 5.83 5.68 -2.88
CA LEU A 113 6.40 6.74 -2.07
C LEU A 113 5.29 7.45 -1.31
N GLN A 114 5.46 7.58 -0.01
CA GLN A 114 4.49 8.22 0.88
C GLN A 114 5.16 9.28 1.74
N GLU A 115 4.43 10.36 2.01
CA GLU A 115 4.82 11.28 3.08
C GLU A 115 4.78 10.54 4.44
N PHE A 116 5.76 10.83 5.30
CA PHE A 116 5.72 10.35 6.67
C PHE A 116 4.71 11.16 7.50
N ILE A 117 3.81 10.46 8.19
CA ILE A 117 2.87 11.08 9.14
C ILE A 117 3.39 10.86 10.57
N PRO A 118 3.82 11.91 11.28
CA PRO A 118 4.23 11.77 12.68
C PRO A 118 3.02 11.49 13.56
N GLY A 119 3.20 10.61 14.54
CA GLY A 119 2.14 10.23 15.46
C GLY A 119 2.42 8.91 16.17
N ARG A 120 1.44 8.44 16.94
CA ARG A 120 1.46 7.09 17.51
C ARG A 120 0.77 6.12 16.56
N ASN A 121 1.38 4.95 16.37
CA ASN A 121 0.73 3.85 15.65
C ASN A 121 -0.30 3.18 16.57
N ILE A 122 -1.56 3.18 16.14
CA ILE A 122 -2.67 2.53 16.85
C ILE A 122 -3.36 1.59 15.87
N LEU A 123 -3.53 0.33 16.27
CA LEU A 123 -4.27 -0.68 15.51
C LEU A 123 -5.60 -0.96 16.22
N VAL A 124 -6.71 -0.84 15.49
CA VAL A 124 -8.05 -1.24 15.97
C VAL A 124 -8.46 -2.49 15.19
N VAL A 125 -8.82 -3.55 15.92
CA VAL A 125 -9.36 -4.79 15.34
C VAL A 125 -10.87 -4.77 15.56
N ALA A 126 -11.63 -4.74 14.46
CA ALA A 126 -13.10 -4.70 14.43
C ALA A 126 -13.68 -6.05 14.02
#